data_AF-A0A5R9C2R3-F1
#
_entry.id   AF-A0A5R9C2R3-F1
#
_cell.length_a   1.000
_cell.length_b   1.000
_cell.length_c   1.000
_cell.angle_alpha   90.00
_cell.angle_beta   90.00
_cell.angle_gamma   90.00
#
_symmetry.space_group_name_H-M   'P 1'
#
loop_
_entity.id
_entity.type
_entity.pdbx_description
1 polymer ?
#
loop_
_entity_poly.entity_id
_entity_poly.type
_entity_poly.pdbx_seq_one_letter_code
_entity_poly.pdbx_strand_id
1 'polypeptide(L)'
;MNFLQNGYPVIFNVAAAEDIQGRISSALTTVQSVLTGIVVLVGIVVGLWIVIKRMPSADDPQEKNEVYKAVGRVLGLVAISAALVWVVPWVYSLFQ
;
A
#
# COMPACT_ATOMS: atom_id res chain seq x y z
N MET A 1 -3.03 48.52 23.74
CA MET A 1 -2.07 48.01 22.73
C MET A 1 -1.78 46.50 22.94
N ASN A 2 -2.78 45.65 23.22
CA ASN A 2 -2.55 44.23 23.62
C ASN A 2 -3.20 43.18 22.70
N PHE A 3 -3.80 43.59 21.58
CA PHE A 3 -4.47 42.67 20.65
C PHE A 3 -3.49 42.00 19.66
N LEU A 4 -2.28 42.54 19.52
CA LEU A 4 -1.26 41.95 18.65
C LEU A 4 -0.44 40.88 19.38
N GLN A 5 -0.14 41.00 20.68
CA GLN A 5 0.65 39.97 21.37
C GLN A 5 -0.06 38.61 21.56
N ASN A 6 -1.40 38.59 21.61
CA ASN A 6 -2.16 37.34 21.77
C ASN A 6 -2.36 36.57 20.44
N GLY A 7 -2.23 37.23 19.29
CA GLY A 7 -2.37 36.57 17.98
C GLY A 7 -1.10 35.82 17.55
N TYR A 8 0.09 36.35 17.86
CA TYR A 8 1.37 35.83 17.37
C TYR A 8 1.72 34.43 17.92
N PRO A 9 1.51 34.11 19.22
CA PRO A 9 1.75 32.76 19.72
C PRO A 9 0.73 31.76 19.17
N VAL A 10 -0.52 32.16 18.95
CA VAL A 10 -1.57 31.29 18.40
C VAL A 10 -1.31 30.98 16.93
N ILE A 11 -0.95 31.99 16.13
CA ILE A 11 -0.60 31.82 14.72
C ILE A 11 0.67 30.97 14.57
N PHE A 12 1.68 31.15 15.43
CA PHE A 12 2.89 30.33 15.43
C PHE A 12 2.61 28.87 15.81
N ASN A 13 1.71 28.63 16.77
CA ASN A 13 1.33 27.28 17.19
C ASN A 13 0.48 26.55 16.13
N VAL A 14 -0.37 27.28 15.39
CA VAL A 14 -1.13 26.73 14.25
C VAL A 14 -0.20 26.41 13.09
N ALA A 15 0.71 27.32 12.72
CA ALA A 15 1.71 27.06 11.67
C ALA A 15 2.62 25.88 12.02
N ALA A 16 3.06 25.79 13.29
CA ALA A 16 3.84 24.64 13.77
C ALA A 16 3.03 23.33 13.75
N ALA A 17 1.74 23.36 14.08
CA ALA A 17 0.87 22.19 14.01
C ALA A 17 0.61 21.73 12.57
N GLU A 18 0.43 22.66 11.63
CA GLU A 18 0.29 22.38 10.19
C GLU A 18 1.58 21.76 9.61
N ASP A 19 2.75 22.29 9.99
CA ASP A 19 4.04 21.71 9.62
C ASP A 19 4.23 20.29 10.15
N ILE A 20 3.82 20.04 11.40
CA ILE A 20 3.89 18.71 12.01
C ILE A 20 2.94 17.74 11.30
N GLN A 21 1.71 18.16 11.01
CA GLN A 21 0.71 17.34 10.32
C GLN A 21 1.14 17.01 8.87
N GLY A 22 1.73 17.96 8.16
CA GLY A 22 2.27 17.75 6.81
C GLY A 22 3.44 16.75 6.79
N ARG A 23 4.33 16.84 7.80
CA ARG A 23 5.45 15.88 7.96
C ARG A 23 4.97 14.47 8.30
N ILE A 24 3.98 14.35 9.19
CA ILE A 24 3.36 13.06 9.53
C ILE A 24 2.68 12.45 8.30
N SER A 25 1.90 13.24 7.55
CA SER A 25 1.22 12.76 6.34
C SER A 25 2.22 12.26 5.29
N SER A 26 3.32 13.00 5.09
CA SER A 26 4.40 12.59 4.17
C SER A 26 5.10 11.30 4.61
N ALA A 27 5.32 11.14 5.92
CA ALA A 27 5.89 9.92 6.48
C ALA A 27 4.94 8.72 6.29
N LEU A 28 3.64 8.91 6.51
CA LEU A 28 2.63 7.87 6.30
C LEU A 28 2.56 7.44 4.83
N THR A 29 2.58 8.38 3.88
CA THR A 29 2.61 8.06 2.44
C THR A 29 3.87 7.27 2.06
N THR A 30 5.02 7.62 2.64
CA THR A 30 6.27 6.86 2.43
C THR A 30 6.17 5.43 2.98
N VAL A 31 5.59 5.24 4.15
CA VAL A 31 5.39 3.90 4.72
C VAL A 31 4.40 3.08 3.88
N GLN A 32 3.32 3.69 3.40
CA GLN A 32 2.35 3.02 2.52
C GLN A 32 2.98 2.56 1.21
N SER A 33 3.87 3.36 0.62
CA SER A 33 4.55 3.00 -0.63
C SER A 33 5.52 1.84 -0.43
N VAL A 34 6.29 1.85 0.67
CA VAL A 34 7.21 0.74 1.02
C VAL A 34 6.45 -0.56 1.28
N LEU A 35 5.37 -0.50 2.07
CA LEU A 35 4.53 -1.67 2.34
C LEU A 35 3.93 -2.25 1.06
N THR A 36 3.42 -1.40 0.17
CA THR A 36 2.90 -1.83 -1.14
C THR A 36 3.99 -2.48 -1.98
N GLY A 37 5.19 -1.89 -2.01
CA GLY A 37 6.34 -2.41 -2.74
C GLY A 37 6.75 -3.82 -2.29
N ILE A 38 6.79 -4.07 -0.98
CA ILE A 38 7.13 -5.39 -0.41
C ILE A 38 6.07 -6.43 -0.81
N VAL A 39 4.79 -6.10 -0.69
CA VAL A 39 3.68 -6.99 -1.05
C VAL A 39 3.76 -7.42 -2.52
N VAL A 40 4.00 -6.46 -3.41
CA VAL A 40 4.14 -6.74 -4.85
C VAL A 40 5.38 -7.59 -5.14
N LEU A 41 6.51 -7.30 -4.48
CA LEU A 41 7.75 -8.06 -4.66
C LEU A 41 7.57 -9.53 -4.27
N VAL A 42 6.98 -9.80 -3.11
CA VAL A 42 6.67 -11.18 -2.68
C VAL A 42 5.72 -11.87 -3.66
N GLY A 43 4.72 -11.14 -4.16
CA GLY A 43 3.79 -11.62 -5.17
C GLY A 43 4.47 -12.09 -6.46
N ILE A 44 5.41 -11.30 -6.96
CA ILE A 44 6.19 -11.62 -8.16
C ILE A 44 7.05 -12.88 -7.91
N VAL A 45 7.73 -12.96 -6.77
CA VAL A 45 8.58 -14.12 -6.45
C VAL A 45 7.77 -15.42 -6.41
N VAL A 46 6.62 -15.43 -5.73
CA VAL A 46 5.76 -16.62 -5.64
C VAL A 46 5.12 -16.95 -7.01
N GLY A 47 4.68 -15.94 -7.76
CA GLY A 47 4.12 -16.12 -9.10
C GLY A 47 5.12 -16.75 -10.07
N LEU A 48 6.34 -16.23 -10.11
CA LEU A 48 7.43 -16.77 -10.94
C LEU A 48 7.78 -18.21 -10.54
N TRP A 49 7.84 -18.48 -9.23
CA TRP A 49 8.13 -19.82 -8.73
C TRP A 49 7.10 -20.88 -9.18
N ILE A 50 5.80 -20.53 -9.18
CA ILE A 50 4.73 -21.42 -9.66
C ILE A 50 4.91 -21.71 -11.16
N VAL A 51 5.19 -20.68 -11.96
CA VAL A 51 5.41 -20.82 -13.40
C VAL A 51 6.61 -21.74 -13.66
N ILE A 52 7.74 -21.50 -12.99
CA ILE A 52 8.97 -22.29 -13.19
C ILE A 52 8.75 -23.76 -12.86
N LYS A 53 8.08 -24.06 -11.74
CA LYS A 53 7.86 -25.47 -11.34
C LYS A 53 6.88 -26.22 -12.24
N ARG A 54 5.99 -25.52 -12.93
CA ARG A 54 4.95 -26.13 -13.76
C ARG A 54 5.25 -26.09 -15.26
N MET A 55 6.31 -25.40 -15.70
CA MET A 55 6.82 -25.45 -17.08
C MET A 55 7.09 -26.87 -17.60
N PRO A 56 7.72 -27.82 -16.86
CA PRO A 56 7.95 -29.17 -17.38
C PRO A 56 6.68 -29.97 -17.62
N SER A 57 5.55 -29.59 -17.01
CA SER A 57 4.24 -30.24 -17.22
C SER A 57 3.31 -29.43 -18.14
N ALA A 58 3.85 -28.43 -18.85
CA ALA A 58 3.06 -27.51 -19.68
C ALA A 58 2.67 -28.09 -21.05
N ASP A 59 3.02 -29.33 -21.35
CA ASP A 59 2.62 -30.00 -22.60
C ASP A 59 1.19 -30.55 -22.53
N ASP A 60 0.67 -30.83 -21.32
CA ASP A 60 -0.71 -31.26 -21.11
C ASP A 60 -1.69 -30.07 -21.08
N PRO A 61 -2.71 -30.02 -21.97
CA PRO A 61 -3.65 -28.89 -22.06
C PRO A 61 -4.43 -28.63 -20.77
N GLN A 62 -4.75 -29.68 -20.03
CA GLN A 62 -5.49 -29.59 -18.78
C GLN A 62 -4.62 -28.99 -17.66
N GLU A 63 -3.35 -29.36 -17.60
CA GLU A 63 -2.43 -28.89 -16.56
C GLU A 63 -2.07 -27.42 -16.77
N LYS A 64 -1.93 -26.96 -18.02
CA LYS A 64 -1.77 -25.53 -18.35
C LYS A 64 -2.90 -24.65 -17.80
N ASN A 65 -4.14 -25.11 -17.90
CA ASN A 65 -5.29 -24.35 -17.42
C ASN A 65 -5.27 -24.20 -15.89
N GLU A 66 -4.82 -25.22 -15.17
CA GLU A 66 -4.61 -25.15 -13.72
C GLU A 66 -3.50 -24.18 -13.34
N VAL A 67 -2.42 -24.13 -14.13
CA VAL A 67 -1.31 -23.18 -13.92
C VAL A 67 -1.78 -21.74 -14.11
N TYR A 68 -2.52 -21.44 -15.17
CA TYR A 68 -3.08 -20.10 -15.37
C TYR A 68 -4.05 -19.70 -14.27
N LYS A 69 -4.88 -20.64 -13.77
CA LYS A 69 -5.77 -20.40 -12.64
C LYS A 69 -4.99 -20.15 -11.34
N ALA A 70 -3.90 -20.88 -11.11
CA ALA A 70 -3.04 -20.70 -9.94
C ALA A 70 -2.31 -19.34 -9.98
N VAL A 71 -1.73 -18.98 -11.13
CA VAL A 71 -1.07 -17.68 -11.32
C VAL A 71 -2.07 -16.53 -11.18
N GLY A 72 -3.25 -16.66 -11.79
CA GLY A 72 -4.33 -15.67 -11.67
C GLY A 72 -4.79 -15.48 -10.22
N ARG A 73 -4.86 -16.56 -9.43
CA ARG A 73 -5.20 -16.49 -8.00
C ARG A 73 -4.11 -15.76 -7.20
N VAL A 74 -2.84 -16.02 -7.48
CA VAL A 74 -1.72 -15.32 -6.82
C VAL A 74 -1.73 -13.84 -7.18
N LEU A 75 -1.87 -13.50 -8.46
CA LEU A 75 -1.96 -12.10 -8.89
C LEU A 75 -3.17 -11.38 -8.26
N GLY A 76 -4.32 -12.05 -8.19
CA GLY A 76 -5.52 -11.51 -7.53
C GLY A 76 -5.28 -11.25 -6.04
N LEU A 77 -4.67 -12.19 -5.31
CA LEU A 77 -4.35 -12.00 -3.89
C LEU A 77 -3.33 -10.87 -3.65
N VAL A 78 -2.34 -10.73 -4.54
CA VAL A 78 -1.35 -9.65 -4.47
C VAL A 78 -2.00 -8.30 -4.73
N ALA A 79 -2.86 -8.21 -5.75
CA ALA A 79 -3.60 -6.99 -6.06
C ALA A 79 -4.51 -6.57 -4.91
N ILE A 80 -5.23 -7.52 -4.30
CA ILE A 80 -6.06 -7.25 -3.11
C ILE A 80 -5.19 -6.78 -1.95
N SER A 81 -4.06 -7.44 -1.69
CA SER A 81 -3.16 -7.09 -0.59
C SER A 81 -2.57 -5.69 -0.76
N ALA A 82 -2.16 -5.32 -1.98
CA ALA A 82 -1.70 -3.98 -2.30
C ALA A 82 -2.83 -2.94 -2.14
N ALA A 83 -4.03 -3.25 -2.59
CA ALA A 83 -5.19 -2.36 -2.45
C ALA A 83 -5.54 -2.08 -0.97
N LEU A 84 -5.41 -3.08 -0.09
CA LEU A 84 -5.67 -2.90 1.34
C LEU A 84 -4.75 -1.85 1.99
N VAL A 85 -3.49 -1.74 1.57
CA VAL A 85 -2.54 -0.74 2.11
C VAL A 85 -3.03 0.69 1.89
N TRP A 86 -3.80 0.91 0.83
CA TRP A 86 -4.35 2.22 0.46
C TRP A 86 -5.78 2.42 1.00
N VAL A 87 -6.61 1.39 0.93
CA VAL A 87 -8.04 1.48 1.30
C VAL A 87 -8.24 1.48 2.81
N VAL A 88 -7.47 0.71 3.58
CA VAL A 88 -7.67 0.59 5.04
C VAL A 88 -7.53 1.92 5.78
N PRO A 89 -6.51 2.77 5.51
CA PRO A 89 -6.40 4.07 6.14
C PRO A 89 -7.57 5.01 5.78
N TRP A 90 -8.07 4.95 4.54
CA TRP A 90 -9.24 5.71 4.12
C TRP A 90 -10.51 5.27 4.86
N VAL A 91 -10.74 3.96 4.98
CA VAL A 91 -11.89 3.41 5.73
C VAL A 91 -11.82 3.83 7.21
N TYR A 92 -10.64 3.76 7.83
CA TYR A 92 -10.45 4.24 9.21
C TYR A 92 -10.73 5.75 9.34
N SER A 93 -10.49 6.53 8.28
CA SER A 93 -10.84 7.96 8.22
C SER A 93 -12.34 8.25 8.21
N LEU A 94 -13.20 7.27 7.90
CA LEU A 94 -14.66 7.45 7.89
C LEU A 94 -15.31 7.29 9.27
N PHE A 95 -14.61 6.67 10.21
CA PHE A 95 -15.11 6.40 11.57
C PHE A 95 -14.58 7.37 12.62
N GLN A 96 -13.85 8.40 12.18
CA GLN A 96 -13.31 9.51 12.98
C GLN A 96 -13.97 10.81 12.55
#